data_AF-A0A150SYV2-F1
#
_entry.id   AF-A0A150SYV2-F1
#
_cell.length_a   1.000
_cell.length_b   1.000
_cell.length_c   1.000
_cell.angle_alpha   90.00
_cell.angle_beta   90.00
_cell.angle_gamma   90.00
#
_symmetry.space_group_name_H-M   'P 1'
#
loop_
_entity.id
_entity.type
_entity.pdbx_description
1 polymer ?
#
loop_
_entity_poly.entity_id
_entity_poly.type
_entity_poly.pdbx_seq_one_letter_code
_entity_poly.pdbx_strand_id
1 'polypeptide(L)'
;QIEVPADWAVNDYGCNMSDRPTVVRAQMLQLGCLTPEKPTKQVAQIGADAPEEVKKGPEFTRRDVSLGGVSAERTEGRGADGRHFGWLRIPSRQILISVRTHDPEITRRILDSAQLVGVDHNGCPDRRPPKAAHPGARSALAPRDPSSLSICYYGPRGDVLRSSARLSGREAAALAAALNASRPGPNPDVDPKQCLHPPAPPPADAVLLVEDAAGKGAIHVAFSGCTGRGLDNGALRAHVNLPIIQRIMIPLGTGFSYSGDLNP
;
A
#
# COMPACT_ATOMS: atom_id res chain seq x y z
N GLN A 1 -10.42 -4.37 -2.46
CA GLN A 1 -9.56 -5.48 -2.03
C GLN A 1 -9.86 -6.73 -2.85
N ILE A 2 -8.94 -7.69 -2.89
CA ILE A 2 -9.09 -9.03 -3.47
C ILE A 2 -8.46 -10.05 -2.53
N GLU A 3 -8.88 -11.29 -2.62
CA GLU A 3 -8.26 -12.45 -1.96
C GLU A 3 -7.40 -13.22 -2.97
N VAL A 4 -6.24 -13.66 -2.51
CA VAL A 4 -5.30 -14.49 -3.28
C VAL A 4 -4.86 -15.66 -2.41
N PRO A 5 -4.43 -16.80 -2.99
CA PRO A 5 -3.94 -17.92 -2.20
C PRO A 5 -2.77 -17.51 -1.30
N ALA A 6 -2.76 -18.01 -0.06
CA ALA A 6 -1.85 -17.54 1.00
C ALA A 6 -0.37 -17.85 0.72
N ASP A 7 -0.08 -18.81 -0.16
CA ASP A 7 1.26 -19.22 -0.57
C ASP A 7 1.88 -18.37 -1.68
N TRP A 8 1.09 -17.45 -2.26
CA TRP A 8 1.55 -16.50 -3.27
C TRP A 8 2.54 -15.51 -2.66
N ALA A 9 3.66 -15.31 -3.34
CA ALA A 9 4.64 -14.31 -2.95
C ALA A 9 4.05 -12.90 -3.08
N VAL A 10 4.63 -11.93 -2.38
CA VAL A 10 4.28 -10.51 -2.53
C VAL A 10 5.39 -9.82 -3.30
N ASN A 11 5.04 -9.14 -4.40
CA ASN A 11 5.96 -8.35 -5.23
C ASN A 11 7.18 -9.10 -5.80
N ASP A 12 7.15 -10.43 -5.86
CA ASP A 12 8.08 -11.24 -6.65
C ASP A 12 7.76 -11.08 -8.15
N TYR A 13 8.03 -9.89 -8.71
CA TYR A 13 7.62 -9.48 -10.05
C TYR A 13 8.63 -8.49 -10.64
N GLY A 14 8.94 -8.62 -11.93
CA GLY A 14 9.94 -7.81 -12.62
C GLY A 14 11.33 -8.46 -12.58
N CYS A 15 12.35 -7.69 -12.22
CA CYS A 15 13.73 -8.16 -12.26
C CYS A 15 14.00 -9.30 -11.29
N ASN A 16 14.72 -10.31 -11.77
CA ASN A 16 15.08 -11.50 -10.99
C ASN A 16 13.88 -12.20 -10.36
N MET A 17 12.67 -12.03 -10.93
CA MET A 17 11.48 -12.71 -10.43
C MET A 17 11.65 -14.23 -10.51
N SER A 18 11.20 -14.92 -9.47
CA SER A 18 11.12 -16.37 -9.46
C SER A 18 9.90 -16.84 -10.29
N ASP A 19 9.72 -18.15 -10.43
CA ASP A 19 8.53 -18.71 -11.09
C ASP A 19 7.31 -18.82 -10.14
N ARG A 20 7.45 -18.47 -8.85
CA ARG A 20 6.37 -18.57 -7.87
C ARG A 20 5.21 -17.64 -8.23
N PRO A 21 3.94 -18.02 -7.97
CA PRO A 21 2.82 -17.10 -8.06
C PRO A 21 3.02 -15.86 -7.19
N THR A 22 2.55 -14.70 -7.65
CA THR A 22 2.77 -13.43 -6.95
C THR A 22 1.55 -12.53 -6.97
N VAL A 23 1.32 -11.83 -5.87
CA VAL A 23 0.46 -10.65 -5.81
C VAL A 23 1.32 -9.40 -5.87
N VAL A 24 1.02 -8.52 -6.82
CA VAL A 24 1.71 -7.25 -6.99
C VAL A 24 0.92 -6.17 -6.24
N ARG A 25 1.50 -5.66 -5.16
CA ARG A 25 0.94 -4.62 -4.29
C ARG A 25 1.83 -3.38 -4.36
N ALA A 26 1.31 -2.24 -4.83
CA ALA A 26 2.02 -0.96 -4.86
C ALA A 26 3.51 -1.13 -5.27
N GLN A 27 3.75 -1.39 -6.57
CA GLN A 27 5.07 -1.71 -7.12
C GLN A 27 6.18 -0.84 -6.49
N MET A 28 7.23 -1.49 -5.99
CA MET A 28 8.40 -0.82 -5.40
C MET A 28 9.17 -0.01 -6.46
N LEU A 29 10.30 0.59 -6.06
CA LEU A 29 11.29 1.06 -7.04
C LEU A 29 11.75 -0.16 -7.87
N GLN A 30 11.23 -0.30 -9.08
CA GLN A 30 11.62 -1.37 -9.98
C GLN A 30 12.79 -0.90 -10.82
N LEU A 31 13.89 -1.66 -10.80
CA LEU A 31 14.90 -1.54 -11.84
C LEU A 31 14.21 -1.86 -13.18
N GLY A 32 14.36 -1.00 -14.18
CA GLY A 32 13.88 -1.30 -15.53
C GLY A 32 14.83 -2.31 -16.21
N CYS A 33 14.76 -3.59 -15.86
CA CYS A 33 15.63 -4.62 -16.45
C CYS A 33 15.11 -5.19 -17.78
N LEU A 34 13.98 -4.66 -18.30
CA LEU A 34 13.33 -5.13 -19.53
C LEU A 34 13.08 -6.66 -19.57
N THR A 35 13.10 -7.33 -18.42
CA THR A 35 12.88 -8.77 -18.33
C THR A 35 11.39 -9.04 -18.52
N PRO A 36 10.99 -9.76 -19.59
CA PRO A 36 9.58 -10.06 -19.83
C PRO A 36 9.03 -10.97 -18.72
N GLU A 37 7.75 -10.80 -18.39
CA GLU A 37 7.01 -11.74 -17.54
C GLU A 37 7.09 -13.13 -18.17
N LYS A 38 7.63 -14.10 -17.43
CA LYS A 38 7.72 -15.48 -17.92
C LYS A 38 6.31 -16.05 -18.13
N PRO A 39 6.05 -16.81 -19.20
CA PRO A 39 4.76 -17.50 -19.39
C PRO A 39 4.38 -18.44 -18.25
N THR A 40 5.36 -18.96 -17.50
CA THR A 40 5.12 -19.81 -16.32
C THR A 40 4.66 -19.03 -15.09
N LYS A 41 4.85 -17.71 -15.05
CA LYS A 41 4.52 -16.86 -13.90
C LYS A 41 3.01 -16.68 -13.77
N GLN A 42 2.52 -16.75 -12.53
CA GLN A 42 1.15 -16.41 -12.18
C GLN A 42 1.12 -15.09 -11.40
N VAL A 43 0.23 -14.18 -11.76
CA VAL A 43 0.23 -12.81 -11.25
C VAL A 43 -1.20 -12.34 -10.97
N ALA A 44 -1.39 -11.70 -9.82
CA ALA A 44 -2.57 -10.91 -9.50
C ALA A 44 -2.12 -9.49 -9.15
N GLN A 45 -2.73 -8.47 -9.75
CA GLN A 45 -2.32 -7.09 -9.57
C GLN A 45 -3.52 -6.16 -9.55
N ILE A 46 -3.50 -5.20 -8.63
CA ILE A 46 -4.37 -4.02 -8.66
C ILE A 46 -3.55 -2.87 -9.24
N GLY A 47 -3.99 -2.29 -10.34
CA GLY A 47 -3.27 -1.23 -11.05
C GLY A 47 -4.21 -0.28 -11.80
N ALA A 48 -3.60 0.64 -12.55
CA ALA A 48 -4.32 1.53 -13.46
C ALA A 48 -4.27 0.95 -14.87
N ASP A 49 -5.45 0.78 -15.47
CA ASP A 49 -5.74 0.41 -16.88
C ASP A 49 -4.97 -0.77 -17.54
N ALA A 50 -5.66 -1.47 -18.45
CA ALA A 50 -5.12 -2.68 -19.06
C ALA A 50 -4.22 -2.30 -20.24
N PRO A 51 -3.08 -2.98 -20.45
CA PRO A 51 -2.33 -2.82 -21.68
C PRO A 51 -3.25 -3.07 -22.89
N GLU A 52 -3.19 -2.21 -23.90
CA GLU A 52 -4.06 -2.30 -25.08
C GLU A 52 -3.92 -3.62 -25.84
N GLU A 53 -2.75 -4.21 -25.78
CA GLU A 53 -2.38 -5.44 -26.50
C GLU A 53 -3.23 -6.64 -26.06
N VAL A 54 -3.66 -6.69 -24.79
CA VAL A 54 -4.46 -7.83 -24.31
C VAL A 54 -5.95 -7.71 -24.66
N LYS A 55 -6.39 -6.56 -25.19
CA LYS A 55 -7.76 -6.37 -25.69
C LYS A 55 -8.00 -7.02 -27.06
N LYS A 56 -6.96 -7.60 -27.68
CA LYS A 56 -6.99 -8.09 -29.08
C LYS A 56 -7.02 -9.63 -29.23
N GLY A 57 -7.09 -10.38 -28.13
CA GLY A 57 -7.17 -11.85 -28.20
C GLY A 57 -8.55 -12.33 -28.65
N PRO A 58 -8.64 -13.32 -29.57
CA PRO A 58 -9.91 -13.76 -30.17
C PRO A 58 -10.85 -14.51 -29.20
N GLU A 59 -10.36 -14.95 -28.03
CA GLU A 59 -11.12 -15.78 -27.08
C GLU A 59 -11.54 -15.05 -25.78
N PHE A 60 -11.44 -13.72 -25.76
CA PHE A 60 -11.84 -12.95 -24.58
C PHE A 60 -13.34 -12.70 -24.54
N THR A 61 -14.01 -13.25 -23.53
CA THR A 61 -15.41 -12.96 -23.22
C THR A 61 -15.49 -11.76 -22.31
N ARG A 62 -16.24 -10.75 -22.75
CA ARG A 62 -16.53 -9.53 -21.97
C ARG A 62 -17.97 -9.54 -21.50
N ARG A 63 -18.19 -9.14 -20.25
CA ARG A 63 -19.52 -8.94 -19.68
C ARG A 63 -19.53 -7.80 -18.68
N ASP A 64 -20.64 -7.09 -18.64
CA ASP A 64 -20.90 -6.10 -17.59
C ASP A 64 -21.21 -6.81 -16.28
N VAL A 65 -20.66 -6.29 -15.19
CA VAL A 65 -20.89 -6.79 -13.83
C VAL A 65 -21.07 -5.61 -12.88
N SER A 66 -21.56 -5.87 -11.67
CA SER A 66 -21.69 -4.87 -10.61
C SER A 66 -20.87 -5.28 -9.41
N LEU A 67 -20.09 -4.35 -8.86
CA LEU A 67 -19.28 -4.54 -7.66
C LEU A 67 -19.77 -3.60 -6.57
N GLY A 68 -20.58 -4.11 -5.63
CA GLY A 68 -21.17 -3.28 -4.57
C GLY A 68 -22.02 -2.12 -5.13
N GLY A 69 -22.78 -2.37 -6.21
CA GLY A 69 -23.60 -1.35 -6.87
C GLY A 69 -22.84 -0.46 -7.85
N VAL A 70 -21.51 -0.59 -7.96
CA VAL A 70 -20.70 0.16 -8.93
C VAL A 70 -20.55 -0.65 -10.20
N SER A 71 -20.86 -0.02 -11.35
CA SER A 71 -20.65 -0.63 -12.67
C SER A 71 -19.18 -0.97 -12.89
N ALA A 72 -18.94 -2.19 -13.37
CA ALA A 72 -17.64 -2.72 -13.70
C ALA A 72 -17.73 -3.61 -14.95
N GLU A 73 -16.61 -3.77 -15.64
CA GLU A 73 -16.48 -4.64 -16.81
C GLU A 73 -15.59 -5.81 -16.44
N ARG A 74 -16.06 -7.03 -16.69
CA ARG A 74 -15.27 -8.25 -16.52
C ARG A 74 -14.91 -8.83 -17.87
N THR A 75 -13.63 -9.08 -18.07
CA THR A 75 -13.11 -9.76 -19.26
C THR A 75 -12.33 -10.98 -18.82
N GLU A 76 -12.59 -12.15 -19.41
CA GLU A 76 -11.89 -13.39 -19.13
C GLU A 76 -11.63 -14.16 -20.42
N GLY A 77 -10.53 -14.91 -20.48
CA GLY A 77 -10.23 -15.74 -21.65
C GLY A 77 -8.82 -16.34 -21.58
N ARG A 78 -8.43 -17.02 -22.65
CA ARG A 78 -7.10 -17.61 -22.76
C ARG A 78 -6.19 -16.74 -23.60
N GLY A 79 -4.98 -16.47 -23.10
CA GLY A 79 -3.97 -15.72 -23.84
C GLY A 79 -3.15 -16.62 -24.76
N ALA A 80 -2.39 -15.98 -25.65
CA ALA A 80 -1.52 -16.67 -26.61
C ALA A 80 -0.37 -17.46 -25.94
N ASP A 81 -0.02 -17.11 -24.70
CA ASP A 81 0.98 -17.81 -23.90
C ASP A 81 0.43 -19.02 -23.12
N GLY A 82 -0.84 -19.37 -23.37
CA GLY A 82 -1.51 -20.53 -22.78
C GLY A 82 -2.16 -20.28 -21.42
N ARG A 83 -1.90 -19.14 -20.77
CA ARG A 83 -2.49 -18.78 -19.47
C ARG A 83 -3.93 -18.33 -19.59
N HIS A 84 -4.66 -18.44 -18.48
CA HIS A 84 -5.97 -17.82 -18.28
C HIS A 84 -5.80 -16.41 -17.74
N PHE A 85 -6.37 -15.46 -18.47
CA PHE A 85 -6.39 -14.06 -18.09
C PHE A 85 -7.77 -13.68 -17.61
N GLY A 86 -7.79 -12.80 -16.62
CA GLY A 86 -8.98 -12.20 -16.08
C GLY A 86 -8.73 -10.75 -15.74
N TRP A 87 -9.70 -9.89 -16.06
CA TRP A 87 -9.71 -8.49 -15.72
C TRP A 87 -11.03 -8.10 -15.10
N LEU A 88 -10.96 -7.24 -14.08
CA LEU A 88 -12.10 -6.50 -13.56
C LEU A 88 -11.76 -5.01 -13.61
N ARG A 89 -12.38 -4.29 -14.54
CA ARG A 89 -12.21 -2.85 -14.74
C ARG A 89 -13.34 -2.10 -14.05
N ILE A 90 -13.01 -1.09 -13.27
CA ILE A 90 -13.95 -0.22 -12.56
C ILE A 90 -13.70 1.22 -13.01
N PRO A 91 -14.26 1.65 -14.15
CA PRO A 91 -13.88 2.90 -14.81
C PRO A 91 -14.06 4.14 -13.94
N SER A 92 -15.17 4.22 -13.19
CA SER A 92 -15.49 5.33 -12.29
C SER A 92 -14.49 5.52 -11.15
N ARG A 93 -13.65 4.49 -10.90
CA ARG A 93 -12.59 4.50 -9.88
C ARG A 93 -11.19 4.45 -10.48
N GLN A 94 -11.06 4.35 -11.81
CA GLN A 94 -9.78 4.15 -12.51
C GLN A 94 -8.99 2.94 -11.97
N ILE A 95 -9.71 1.88 -11.56
CA ILE A 95 -9.11 0.65 -11.03
C ILE A 95 -9.21 -0.45 -12.08
N LEU A 96 -8.12 -1.20 -12.24
CA LEU A 96 -8.09 -2.47 -12.90
C LEU A 96 -7.50 -3.53 -11.95
N ILE A 97 -8.24 -4.62 -11.78
CA ILE A 97 -7.69 -5.86 -11.25
C ILE A 97 -7.33 -6.72 -12.46
N SER A 98 -6.09 -7.20 -12.52
CA SER A 98 -5.62 -8.12 -13.55
C SER A 98 -5.10 -9.40 -12.91
N VAL A 99 -5.48 -10.54 -13.46
CA VAL A 99 -5.13 -11.86 -12.97
C VAL A 99 -4.69 -12.71 -14.16
N ARG A 100 -3.56 -13.40 -14.01
CA ARG A 100 -2.95 -14.27 -15.02
C ARG A 100 -2.53 -15.55 -14.31
N THR A 101 -3.16 -16.68 -14.63
CA THR A 101 -2.88 -17.97 -13.98
C THR A 101 -2.90 -19.11 -14.99
N HIS A 102 -2.47 -20.30 -14.57
CA HIS A 102 -2.60 -21.51 -15.39
C HIS A 102 -3.93 -22.23 -15.20
N ASP A 103 -4.72 -21.84 -14.20
CA ASP A 103 -5.97 -22.49 -13.82
C ASP A 103 -7.14 -21.49 -13.89
N PRO A 104 -8.12 -21.69 -14.78
CA PRO A 104 -9.26 -20.78 -14.91
C PRO A 104 -10.06 -20.63 -13.61
N GLU A 105 -10.09 -21.64 -12.75
CA GLU A 105 -10.77 -21.59 -11.45
C GLU A 105 -10.04 -20.69 -10.45
N ILE A 106 -8.71 -20.64 -10.49
CA ILE A 106 -7.94 -19.69 -9.66
C ILE A 106 -8.19 -18.26 -10.15
N THR A 107 -8.12 -18.02 -11.46
CA THR A 107 -8.43 -16.69 -12.03
C THR A 107 -9.83 -16.23 -11.62
N ARG A 108 -10.83 -17.09 -11.77
CA ARG A 108 -12.22 -16.78 -11.41
C ARG A 108 -12.37 -16.46 -9.94
N ARG A 109 -11.84 -17.31 -9.04
CA ARG A 109 -11.92 -17.11 -7.58
C ARG A 109 -11.31 -15.78 -7.13
N ILE A 110 -10.14 -15.41 -7.67
CA ILE A 110 -9.50 -14.13 -7.32
C ILE A 110 -10.38 -12.96 -7.78
N LEU A 111 -10.94 -12.99 -9.00
CA LEU A 111 -11.83 -11.93 -9.47
C LEU A 111 -13.15 -11.88 -8.70
N ASP A 112 -13.73 -13.02 -8.34
CA ASP A 112 -14.98 -13.14 -7.58
C ASP A 112 -14.84 -12.60 -6.14
N SER A 113 -13.63 -12.69 -5.58
CA SER A 113 -13.32 -12.13 -4.25
C SER A 113 -13.22 -10.61 -4.21
N ALA A 114 -13.30 -9.94 -5.37
CA ALA A 114 -13.16 -8.49 -5.43
C ALA A 114 -14.25 -7.79 -4.61
N GLN A 115 -13.85 -6.80 -3.82
CA GLN A 115 -14.76 -6.00 -3.02
C GLN A 115 -14.31 -4.54 -3.01
N LEU A 116 -15.27 -3.63 -3.15
CA LEU A 116 -15.08 -2.22 -2.82
C LEU A 116 -15.34 -2.03 -1.33
N VAL A 117 -14.33 -1.55 -0.62
CA VAL A 117 -14.38 -1.39 0.84
C VAL A 117 -13.92 0.01 1.21
N GLY A 118 -14.59 0.63 2.19
CA GLY A 118 -14.14 1.89 2.78
C GLY A 118 -13.04 1.70 3.83
N VAL A 119 -12.90 0.48 4.37
CA VAL A 119 -11.84 0.08 5.29
C VAL A 119 -11.43 -1.34 4.90
N ASP A 120 -10.13 -1.58 4.73
CA ASP A 120 -9.64 -2.91 4.35
C ASP A 120 -9.54 -3.88 5.52
N HIS A 121 -9.15 -5.13 5.23
CA HIS A 121 -8.96 -6.18 6.24
C HIS A 121 -7.90 -5.86 7.31
N ASN A 122 -6.99 -4.93 7.05
CA ASN A 122 -5.99 -4.47 8.02
C ASN A 122 -6.50 -3.31 8.88
N GLY A 123 -7.74 -2.84 8.67
CA GLY A 123 -8.32 -1.72 9.39
C GLY A 123 -7.95 -0.36 8.81
N CYS A 124 -7.38 -0.31 7.61
CA CYS A 124 -6.96 0.92 6.96
C CYS A 124 -8.09 1.51 6.10
N PRO A 125 -8.53 2.75 6.38
CA PRO A 125 -9.50 3.44 5.54
C PRO A 125 -8.98 3.66 4.12
N ASP A 126 -9.86 3.57 3.13
CA ASP A 126 -9.56 3.79 1.71
C ASP A 126 -9.08 5.23 1.44
N ARG A 127 -9.51 6.17 2.28
CA ARG A 127 -9.05 7.57 2.32
C ARG A 127 -8.27 7.89 3.56
N ARG A 128 -7.26 8.75 3.45
CA ARG A 128 -6.45 9.16 4.60
C ARG A 128 -7.35 9.73 5.71
N PRO A 129 -7.35 9.16 6.92
CA PRO A 129 -8.18 9.69 8.01
C PRO A 129 -7.63 11.04 8.50
N PRO A 130 -8.47 11.88 9.12
CA PRO A 130 -8.02 13.09 9.80
C PRO A 130 -7.15 12.75 11.02
N LYS A 131 -6.40 13.74 11.52
CA LYS A 131 -5.64 13.60 12.77
C LYS A 131 -6.59 13.30 13.93
N ALA A 132 -6.31 12.23 14.66
CA ALA A 132 -7.03 11.83 15.85
C ALA A 132 -6.03 11.43 16.93
N ALA A 133 -5.99 12.17 18.03
CA ALA A 133 -5.05 11.89 19.12
C ALA A 133 -5.51 10.66 19.93
N HIS A 134 -4.57 9.76 20.22
CA HIS A 134 -4.80 8.63 21.12
C HIS A 134 -4.92 9.12 22.60
N PRO A 135 -5.71 8.47 23.47
CA PRO A 135 -5.71 8.73 24.91
C PRO A 135 -4.31 8.57 25.54
N GLY A 136 -3.65 9.68 25.85
CA GLY A 136 -2.26 9.68 26.34
C GLY A 136 -1.24 10.24 25.35
N ALA A 137 -1.69 10.71 24.17
CA ALA A 137 -0.84 11.29 23.13
C ALA A 137 0.04 12.46 23.59
N ARG A 138 -0.32 13.15 24.68
CA ARG A 138 0.50 14.23 25.28
C ARG A 138 1.75 13.73 26.02
N SER A 139 1.79 12.45 26.37
CA SER A 139 2.87 11.86 27.18
C SER A 139 3.83 11.01 26.34
N ALA A 140 3.38 10.45 25.22
CA ALA A 140 4.17 9.60 24.34
C ALA A 140 3.63 9.65 22.90
N LEU A 141 4.50 9.39 21.90
CA LEU A 141 4.10 9.36 20.49
C LEU A 141 3.12 8.20 20.23
N ALA A 142 3.39 7.03 20.81
CA ALA A 142 2.56 5.84 20.76
C ALA A 142 2.33 5.29 22.19
N PRO A 143 1.19 4.63 22.47
CA PRO A 143 1.03 3.85 23.69
C PRO A 143 2.15 2.81 23.83
N ARG A 144 2.58 2.54 25.07
CA ARG A 144 3.70 1.63 25.35
C ARG A 144 3.42 0.20 24.90
N ASP A 145 2.19 -0.25 25.14
CA ASP A 145 1.75 -1.63 24.92
C ASP A 145 0.50 -1.65 24.01
N PRO A 146 0.65 -1.33 22.70
CA PRO A 146 -0.47 -1.37 21.77
C PRO A 146 -0.95 -2.82 21.56
N SER A 147 -2.27 -3.01 21.53
CA SER A 147 -2.88 -4.28 21.13
C SER A 147 -2.72 -4.53 19.63
N SER A 148 -2.80 -3.47 18.82
CA SER A 148 -2.47 -3.52 17.40
C SER A 148 -2.04 -2.18 16.82
N LEU A 149 -1.30 -2.25 15.70
CA LEU A 149 -0.89 -1.12 14.89
C LEU A 149 -1.19 -1.41 13.42
N SER A 150 -2.18 -0.73 12.85
CA SER A 150 -2.44 -0.79 11.41
C SER A 150 -1.61 0.27 10.70
N ILE A 151 -0.81 -0.15 9.73
CA ILE A 151 0.03 0.69 8.89
C ILE A 151 -0.73 0.97 7.60
N CYS A 152 -1.13 2.22 7.37
CA CYS A 152 -1.91 2.63 6.22
C CYS A 152 -1.08 3.57 5.33
N TYR A 153 -0.62 3.08 4.17
CA TYR A 153 0.24 3.83 3.27
C TYR A 153 -0.55 4.43 2.10
N TYR A 154 -0.51 5.75 1.99
CA TYR A 154 -1.19 6.54 0.96
C TYR A 154 -0.20 7.12 -0.08
N GLY A 155 1.06 7.23 0.31
CA GLY A 155 2.14 7.80 -0.52
C GLY A 155 2.13 9.33 -0.59
N PRO A 156 3.10 9.91 -1.32
CA PRO A 156 3.51 11.32 -1.21
C PRO A 156 2.49 12.33 -1.76
N ARG A 157 1.58 11.88 -2.63
CA ARG A 157 0.61 12.73 -3.35
C ARG A 157 -0.78 12.08 -3.45
N GLY A 158 -0.98 10.97 -2.74
CA GLY A 158 -2.20 10.20 -2.79
C GLY A 158 -3.06 10.45 -1.55
N ASP A 159 -4.37 10.49 -1.75
CA ASP A 159 -5.36 10.37 -0.66
C ASP A 159 -6.04 9.00 -0.66
N VAL A 160 -5.56 8.06 -1.48
CA VAL A 160 -6.10 6.71 -1.62
C VAL A 160 -5.11 5.70 -1.08
N LEU A 161 -5.61 4.74 -0.30
CA LEU A 161 -4.80 3.66 0.26
C LEU A 161 -4.10 2.88 -0.86
N ARG A 162 -2.78 2.75 -0.75
CA ARG A 162 -1.93 2.01 -1.72
C ARG A 162 -1.52 0.65 -1.19
N SER A 163 -1.17 0.57 0.09
CA SER A 163 -0.81 -0.68 0.76
C SER A 163 -1.14 -0.55 2.25
N SER A 164 -1.35 -1.70 2.88
CA SER A 164 -1.60 -1.78 4.32
C SER A 164 -0.99 -3.04 4.92
N ALA A 165 -0.73 -2.96 6.22
CA ALA A 165 -0.32 -4.09 7.04
C ALA A 165 -0.87 -3.90 8.44
N ARG A 166 -1.04 -4.98 9.20
CA ARG A 166 -1.42 -4.92 10.61
C ARG A 166 -0.39 -5.65 11.44
N LEU A 167 0.19 -4.95 12.41
CA LEU A 167 1.09 -5.50 13.40
C LEU A 167 0.34 -5.77 14.71
N SER A 168 0.78 -6.80 15.42
CA SER A 168 0.28 -7.15 16.75
C SER A 168 1.40 -7.69 17.63
N GLY A 169 1.16 -7.81 18.93
CA GLY A 169 2.11 -8.39 19.88
C GLY A 169 3.48 -7.71 19.86
N ARG A 170 4.55 -8.52 19.77
CA ARG A 170 5.94 -8.04 19.86
C ARG A 170 6.29 -7.04 18.75
N GLU A 171 5.77 -7.22 17.54
CA GLU A 171 6.07 -6.33 16.42
C GLU A 171 5.45 -4.95 16.62
N ALA A 172 4.19 -4.92 17.09
CA ALA A 172 3.52 -3.67 17.41
C ALA A 172 4.22 -2.94 18.57
N ALA A 173 4.57 -3.64 19.63
CA ALA A 173 5.32 -3.08 20.76
C ALA A 173 6.70 -2.55 20.33
N ALA A 174 7.41 -3.28 19.46
CA ALA A 174 8.71 -2.84 18.96
C ALA A 174 8.63 -1.57 18.09
N LEU A 175 7.58 -1.45 17.26
CA LEU A 175 7.35 -0.23 16.49
C LEU A 175 6.98 0.94 17.42
N ALA A 176 6.07 0.75 18.38
CA ALA A 176 5.71 1.78 19.36
C ALA A 176 6.92 2.26 20.17
N ALA A 177 7.78 1.34 20.64
CA ALA A 177 9.00 1.69 21.33
C ALA A 177 9.96 2.54 20.46
N ALA A 178 10.09 2.20 19.17
CA ALA A 178 10.91 2.97 18.24
C ALA A 178 10.35 4.39 18.00
N LEU A 179 9.02 4.52 17.88
CA LEU A 179 8.36 5.83 17.73
C LEU A 179 8.55 6.71 18.99
N ASN A 180 8.48 6.10 20.18
CA ASN A 180 8.69 6.81 21.44
C ASN A 180 10.15 7.18 21.72
N ALA A 181 11.11 6.48 21.11
CA ALA A 181 12.52 6.78 21.21
C ALA A 181 12.99 7.87 20.21
N SER A 182 12.12 8.33 19.31
CA SER A 182 12.44 9.41 18.39
C SER A 182 12.76 10.71 19.11
N ARG A 183 13.71 11.47 18.54
CA ARG A 183 14.02 12.82 19.03
C ARG A 183 12.77 13.71 18.97
N PRO A 184 12.46 14.51 20.01
CA PRO A 184 11.32 15.43 19.98
C PRO A 184 11.43 16.49 18.87
N GLY A 185 10.28 16.95 18.37
CA GLY A 185 10.17 17.96 17.33
C GLY A 185 10.12 17.38 15.90
N PRO A 186 9.71 18.17 14.89
CA PRO A 186 9.72 17.72 13.50
C PRO A 186 11.15 17.62 12.95
N ASN A 187 11.33 16.89 11.85
CA ASN A 187 12.57 16.98 11.09
C ASN A 187 12.73 18.40 10.53
N PRO A 188 13.97 18.93 10.41
CA PRO A 188 14.23 20.17 9.69
C PRO A 188 13.69 20.10 8.26
N ASP A 189 13.28 21.24 7.70
CA ASP A 189 12.92 21.30 6.29
C ASP A 189 14.17 21.14 5.41
N VAL A 190 14.00 20.58 4.20
CA VAL A 190 15.08 20.50 3.20
C VAL A 190 15.41 21.91 2.69
N ASP A 191 16.66 22.15 2.27
CA ASP A 191 17.03 23.39 1.57
C ASP A 191 16.02 23.65 0.43
N PRO A 192 15.32 24.81 0.43
CA PRO A 192 14.34 25.15 -0.60
C PRO A 192 14.88 25.05 -2.03
N LYS A 193 16.20 25.21 -2.24
CA LYS A 193 16.85 25.05 -3.55
C LYS A 193 16.82 23.61 -4.07
N GLN A 194 16.66 22.63 -3.17
CA GLN A 194 16.50 21.21 -3.51
C GLN A 194 15.02 20.82 -3.67
N CYS A 195 14.09 21.77 -3.49
CA CYS A 195 12.67 21.54 -3.56
C CYS A 195 12.08 22.11 -4.85
N LEU A 196 11.50 21.22 -5.66
CA LEU A 196 11.00 21.58 -7.00
C LEU A 196 9.87 22.63 -6.97
N HIS A 197 9.13 22.74 -5.86
CA HIS A 197 8.04 23.69 -5.65
C HIS A 197 8.05 24.20 -4.19
N PRO A 198 7.59 25.43 -3.91
CA PRO A 198 7.42 25.90 -2.53
C PRO A 198 6.38 25.01 -1.85
N PRO A 199 6.71 24.21 -0.81
CA PRO A 199 5.80 23.16 -0.40
C PRO A 199 4.91 23.68 0.72
N ALA A 200 3.60 23.73 0.47
CA ALA A 200 2.67 23.42 1.55
C ALA A 200 3.08 22.02 2.10
N PRO A 201 3.14 21.82 3.42
CA PRO A 201 3.54 20.54 3.98
C PRO A 201 2.66 19.46 3.36
N PRO A 202 3.26 18.46 2.67
CA PRO A 202 2.47 17.43 2.04
C PRO A 202 1.72 16.64 3.12
N PRO A 203 0.57 16.04 2.77
CA PRO A 203 -0.08 15.17 3.71
C PRO A 203 0.82 13.97 4.03
N ALA A 204 0.60 13.36 5.19
CA ALA A 204 1.43 12.25 5.65
C ALA A 204 1.47 11.08 4.64
N ASP A 205 2.66 10.55 4.40
CA ASP A 205 2.88 9.38 3.54
C ASP A 205 2.16 8.14 4.06
N ALA A 206 2.24 7.93 5.37
CA ALA A 206 1.58 6.86 6.09
C ALA A 206 0.84 7.38 7.32
N VAL A 207 -0.19 6.63 7.72
CA VAL A 207 -0.88 6.80 9.00
C VAL A 207 -0.82 5.48 9.74
N LEU A 208 -0.35 5.51 10.98
CA LEU A 208 -0.38 4.37 11.89
C LEU A 208 -1.62 4.50 12.77
N LEU A 209 -2.58 3.60 12.61
CA LEU A 209 -3.75 3.53 13.48
C LEU A 209 -3.41 2.64 14.66
N VAL A 210 -3.36 3.24 15.85
CA VAL A 210 -2.95 2.57 17.09
C VAL A 210 -4.16 2.27 17.94
N GLU A 211 -4.19 1.08 18.52
CA GLU A 211 -5.22 0.64 19.45
C GLU A 211 -4.56 0.03 20.69
N ASP A 212 -5.07 0.38 21.86
CA ASP A 212 -4.75 -0.24 23.15
C ASP A 212 -6.02 -0.31 24.04
N ALA A 213 -5.87 -0.65 25.32
CA ALA A 213 -6.99 -0.72 26.27
C ALA A 213 -7.63 0.65 26.58
N ALA A 214 -6.90 1.75 26.39
CA ALA A 214 -7.39 3.10 26.66
C ALA A 214 -8.16 3.68 25.47
N GLY A 215 -7.85 3.25 24.24
CA GLY A 215 -8.62 3.58 23.05
C GLY A 215 -7.82 3.55 21.76
N LYS A 216 -8.28 4.34 20.79
CA LYS A 216 -7.71 4.43 19.43
C LYS A 216 -7.13 5.81 19.16
N GLY A 217 -6.16 5.88 18.27
CA GLY A 217 -5.67 7.14 17.70
C GLY A 217 -4.80 6.91 16.47
N ALA A 218 -4.25 7.99 15.93
CA ALA A 218 -3.50 8.00 14.69
C ALA A 218 -2.15 8.70 14.87
N ILE A 219 -1.10 8.11 14.31
CA ILE A 219 0.23 8.73 14.18
C ILE A 219 0.48 8.95 12.69
N HIS A 220 0.57 10.21 12.30
CA HIS A 220 0.86 10.65 10.95
C HIS A 220 2.37 10.66 10.73
N VAL A 221 2.81 10.02 9.65
CA VAL A 221 4.22 9.85 9.30
C VAL A 221 4.48 10.51 7.95
N ALA A 222 5.24 11.60 7.95
CA ALA A 222 5.62 12.33 6.75
C ALA A 222 7.14 12.26 6.54
N PHE A 223 7.60 11.71 5.41
CA PHE A 223 9.02 11.51 5.12
C PHE A 223 9.43 11.84 3.68
N SER A 224 8.50 11.83 2.72
CA SER A 224 8.80 12.12 1.32
C SER A 224 8.83 13.60 0.98
N GLY A 225 8.29 14.43 1.87
CA GLY A 225 8.11 15.86 1.66
C GLY A 225 9.39 16.66 1.82
N CYS A 226 9.39 17.87 1.27
CA CYS A 226 10.45 18.85 1.53
C CYS A 226 10.28 19.55 2.88
N THR A 227 9.03 19.81 3.28
CA THR A 227 8.68 20.49 4.52
C THR A 227 7.78 19.63 5.39
N GLY A 228 7.73 19.93 6.69
CA GLY A 228 6.74 19.32 7.60
C GLY A 228 6.94 17.83 7.87
N ARG A 229 8.13 17.30 7.58
CA ARG A 229 8.52 15.91 7.85
C ARG A 229 8.54 15.61 9.35
N GLY A 230 8.26 14.35 9.69
CA GLY A 230 8.28 13.85 11.05
C GLY A 230 7.09 12.95 11.37
N LEU A 231 6.99 12.64 12.65
CA LEU A 231 5.90 11.92 13.31
C LEU A 231 4.99 12.95 13.98
N ASP A 232 3.68 12.73 13.93
CA ASP A 232 2.68 13.59 14.57
C ASP A 232 1.49 12.76 15.04
N ASN A 233 1.28 12.69 16.36
CA ASN A 233 0.15 11.96 16.95
C ASN A 233 -1.04 12.88 17.32
N GLY A 234 -1.04 14.13 16.84
CA GLY A 234 -2.03 15.16 17.14
C GLY A 234 -1.72 15.98 18.40
N ALA A 235 -0.76 15.57 19.23
CA ALA A 235 -0.36 16.28 20.46
C ALA A 235 1.16 16.52 20.56
N LEU A 236 1.95 15.54 20.12
CA LEU A 236 3.41 15.55 20.09
C LEU A 236 3.89 15.38 18.66
N ARG A 237 5.06 15.97 18.39
CA ARG A 237 5.82 15.76 17.16
C ARG A 237 7.19 15.20 17.50
N ALA A 238 7.69 14.32 16.62
CA ALA A 238 9.01 13.72 16.76
C ALA A 238 9.67 13.51 15.39
N HIS A 239 10.98 13.31 15.39
CA HIS A 239 11.74 13.03 14.19
C HIS A 239 11.32 11.67 13.62
N VAL A 240 11.17 11.62 12.29
CA VAL A 240 11.20 10.39 11.53
C VAL A 240 12.64 10.16 11.05
N ASN A 241 13.09 8.91 11.06
CA ASN A 241 14.40 8.51 10.54
C ASN A 241 14.27 7.25 9.68
N LEU A 242 15.32 6.93 8.92
CA LEU A 242 15.31 5.79 8.01
C LEU A 242 15.01 4.45 8.71
N PRO A 243 15.57 4.13 9.90
CA PRO A 243 15.19 2.93 10.64
C PRO A 243 13.69 2.82 10.96
N ILE A 244 13.03 3.92 11.33
CA ILE A 244 11.58 3.94 11.58
C ILE A 244 10.81 3.72 10.28
N ILE A 245 11.20 4.40 9.20
CA ILE A 245 10.56 4.24 7.89
C ILE A 245 10.70 2.78 7.42
N GLN A 246 11.87 2.17 7.56
CA GLN A 246 12.06 0.76 7.21
C GLN A 246 11.14 -0.16 8.02
N ARG A 247 10.99 0.06 9.34
CA ARG A 247 10.06 -0.72 10.17
C ARG A 247 8.60 -0.57 9.73
N ILE A 248 8.23 0.59 9.19
CA ILE A 248 6.89 0.87 8.65
C ILE A 248 6.71 0.23 7.27
N MET A 249 7.71 0.34 6.40
CA MET A 249 7.59 -0.03 4.98
C MET A 249 7.86 -1.51 4.71
N ILE A 250 8.67 -2.20 5.53
CA ILE A 250 8.95 -3.64 5.37
C ILE A 250 7.66 -4.48 5.43
N PRO A 251 6.76 -4.33 6.43
CA PRO A 251 5.51 -5.09 6.48
C PRO A 251 4.57 -4.80 5.30
N LEU A 252 4.64 -3.61 4.72
CA LEU A 252 3.82 -3.20 3.58
C LEU A 252 4.28 -3.84 2.26
N GLY A 253 5.52 -4.36 2.22
CA GLY A 253 6.12 -4.94 1.03
C GLY A 253 6.25 -3.98 -0.15
N THR A 254 6.17 -2.65 0.07
CA THR A 254 6.15 -1.63 -0.99
C THR A 254 7.39 -0.73 -0.91
N GLY A 255 7.78 -0.15 -2.06
CA GLY A 255 8.89 0.78 -2.12
C GLY A 255 8.49 2.18 -1.64
N PHE A 256 9.48 2.96 -1.27
CA PHE A 256 9.28 4.33 -0.82
C PHE A 256 10.42 5.23 -1.30
N SER A 257 10.13 6.52 -1.38
CA SER A 257 11.13 7.57 -1.55
C SER A 257 11.07 8.50 -0.34
N TYR A 258 12.21 9.07 0.01
CA TYR A 258 12.32 10.09 1.03
C TYR A 258 13.20 11.23 0.52
N SER A 259 13.06 12.41 1.10
CA SER A 259 13.90 13.56 0.78
C SER A 259 14.84 13.86 1.95
N GLY A 260 15.93 14.59 1.67
CA GLY A 260 16.90 15.11 2.64
C GLY A 260 17.57 14.08 3.54
N ASP A 261 18.22 14.58 4.60
CA ASP A 261 18.87 13.74 5.60
C ASP A 261 17.85 13.25 6.65
N LEU A 262 17.70 11.92 6.74
CA LEU A 262 16.88 11.21 7.73
C LEU A 262 17.73 10.24 8.58
N ASN A 263 19.03 10.56 8.73
CA ASN A 263 19.94 9.84 9.60
C ASN A 263 19.47 9.90 11.09
N PRO A 264 19.77 8.85 11.88
CA PRO A 264 19.33 8.72 13.27
C PRO A 264 19.86 9.78 14.25
#